data_AF-W0DT46-F1
#
_entry.id   AF-W0DT46-F1
#
_cell.length_a   1.000
_cell.length_b   1.000
_cell.length_c   1.000
_cell.angle_alpha   90.00
_cell.angle_beta   90.00
_cell.angle_gamma   90.00
#
_symmetry.space_group_name_H-M   'P 1'
#
loop_
_entity.id
_entity.type
_entity.pdbx_description
1 polymer ?
#
loop_
_entity_poly.entity_id
_entity_poly.type
_entity_poly.pdbx_seq_one_letter_code
_entity_poly.pdbx_strand_id
1 'polypeptide(L)'
;MANPNIASRARPLTSLAIGVALSLSPLAVYAESAAGSLWRGATYAAIAGLAYTNPFNADQFNLSAGAFDEHDALQLEINFRYNLGEGRAIFSQSQLTPFVDLGYASWQEVLNGIDMVNRGNAFTVAAGVRLAFPTFAYIIDFADARIGVGILAPSYFENDKGERRDFGGPFSFTEELAVGGYFSEKQAWEWRLAVQHYSNHNIYTQNAGMDFIKLGLGYNY
;
A
#
# COMPACT_ATOMS: atom_id res chain seq x y z
N MET A 1 50.44 12.90 6.53
CA MET A 1 49.75 13.50 5.36
C MET A 1 48.40 12.83 5.22
N ALA A 2 47.33 13.47 5.71
CA ALA A 2 45.96 12.97 5.62
C ALA A 2 45.24 13.72 4.49
N ASN A 3 44.55 12.97 3.63
CA ASN A 3 43.82 13.48 2.48
C ASN A 3 42.40 13.93 2.93
N PRO A 4 42.03 15.22 2.83
CA PRO A 4 40.68 15.67 3.14
C PRO A 4 39.93 15.85 1.83
N ASN A 5 39.07 14.90 1.44
CA ASN A 5 37.99 15.15 0.48
C ASN A 5 37.07 13.93 0.34
N ILE A 6 36.15 13.77 1.29
CA ILE A 6 34.85 13.12 1.04
C ILE A 6 33.79 14.02 1.66
N ALA A 7 33.55 15.17 1.03
CA ALA A 7 32.30 15.88 1.21
C ALA A 7 31.25 15.17 0.35
N SER A 8 30.59 14.15 0.93
CA SER A 8 29.42 13.52 0.33
C SER A 8 28.32 14.57 0.19
N ARG A 9 28.07 15.02 -1.06
CA ARG A 9 26.88 15.79 -1.40
C ARG A 9 25.65 14.89 -1.28
N ALA A 10 25.11 14.83 -0.08
CA ALA A 10 23.76 14.33 0.14
C ALA A 10 22.80 15.52 0.22
N ARG A 11 21.61 15.33 -0.37
CA ARG A 11 20.33 16.00 -0.08
C ARG A 11 19.93 17.17 -1.00
N PRO A 12 19.11 16.81 -2.02
CA PRO A 12 17.84 17.49 -2.24
C PRO A 12 16.61 16.60 -1.97
N LEU A 13 16.80 15.35 -1.51
CA LEU A 13 15.72 14.37 -1.29
C LEU A 13 14.80 14.65 -0.08
N THR A 14 15.21 15.52 0.84
CA THR A 14 14.43 15.84 2.05
C THR A 14 13.16 16.65 1.78
N SER A 15 13.10 17.42 0.69
CA SER A 15 11.97 18.33 0.43
C SER A 15 10.77 17.65 -0.24
N LEU A 16 10.97 16.56 -0.99
CA LEU A 16 9.89 15.95 -1.78
C LEU A 16 9.00 15.02 -0.95
N ALA A 17 9.58 14.14 -0.12
CA ALA A 17 8.83 13.22 0.73
C ALA A 17 8.04 13.96 1.84
N ILE A 18 8.66 14.99 2.43
CA ILE A 18 7.98 15.91 3.35
C ILE A 18 6.90 16.70 2.61
N GLY A 19 7.17 17.12 1.37
CA GLY A 19 6.23 17.86 0.53
C GLY A 19 4.95 17.07 0.22
N VAL A 20 5.04 15.78 -0.10
CA VAL A 20 3.88 14.92 -0.38
C VAL A 20 3.06 14.62 0.89
N ALA A 21 3.74 14.33 2.00
CA ALA A 21 3.07 14.11 3.29
C ALA A 21 2.34 15.39 3.78
N LEU A 22 2.93 16.56 3.54
CA LEU A 22 2.31 17.85 3.84
C LEU A 22 1.24 18.25 2.82
N SER A 23 1.34 17.88 1.54
CA SER A 23 0.31 18.21 0.54
C SER A 23 -0.97 17.37 0.68
N LEU A 24 -0.94 16.28 1.45
CA LEU A 24 -2.12 15.51 1.84
C LEU A 24 -2.80 16.04 3.11
N SER A 25 -2.16 16.97 3.83
CA SER A 25 -2.72 17.60 5.02
C SER A 25 -3.89 18.60 4.81
N PRO A 26 -4.08 19.28 3.65
CA PRO A 26 -5.12 20.29 3.52
C PRO A 26 -6.54 19.72 3.34
N LEU A 27 -6.69 18.39 3.19
CA LEU A 27 -8.01 17.75 3.27
C LEU A 27 -8.50 17.54 4.72
N ALA A 28 -7.72 17.96 5.73
CA ALA A 28 -8.05 17.81 7.15
C ALA A 28 -8.84 18.98 7.77
N VAL A 29 -9.44 19.86 6.95
CA VAL A 29 -10.20 21.02 7.44
C VAL A 29 -11.70 20.84 7.17
N TYR A 30 -12.30 19.82 7.77
CA TYR A 30 -13.67 19.88 8.28
C TYR A 30 -13.71 19.06 9.58
N ALA A 31 -14.09 19.72 10.66
CA ALA A 31 -13.72 19.37 12.02
C ALA A 31 -14.67 18.35 12.68
N GLU A 32 -14.10 17.25 13.18
CA GLU A 32 -14.56 16.58 14.40
C GLU A 32 -13.34 16.39 15.33
N SER A 33 -13.09 17.43 16.14
CA SER A 33 -12.00 17.61 17.13
C SER A 33 -10.56 17.81 16.61
N ALA A 34 -9.88 18.82 17.14
CA ALA A 34 -8.44 19.05 16.93
C ALA A 34 -7.57 17.85 17.31
N ALA A 35 -8.05 17.00 18.23
CA ALA A 35 -7.43 15.74 18.59
C ALA A 35 -7.44 14.74 17.42
N GLY A 36 -8.55 14.61 16.69
CA GLY A 36 -8.65 13.74 15.52
C GLY A 36 -7.65 14.08 14.42
N SER A 37 -7.48 15.38 14.11
CA SER A 37 -6.49 15.85 13.13
C SER A 37 -5.05 15.62 13.61
N LEU A 38 -4.77 15.79 14.92
CA LEU A 38 -3.46 15.51 15.50
C LEU A 38 -3.10 14.03 15.38
N TRP A 39 -4.03 13.12 15.67
CA TRP A 39 -3.80 11.68 15.54
C TRP A 39 -3.53 11.25 14.09
N ARG A 40 -4.26 11.81 13.11
CA ARG A 40 -3.98 11.56 11.68
C ARG A 40 -2.59 12.07 11.27
N GLY A 41 -2.22 13.27 11.73
CA GLY A 41 -0.88 13.82 11.52
C GLY A 41 0.21 12.93 12.10
N ALA A 42 0.00 12.39 13.31
CA ALA A 42 0.93 11.43 13.92
C ALA A 42 1.05 10.14 13.11
N THR A 43 -0.05 9.61 12.58
CA THR A 43 -0.03 8.43 11.69
C THR A 43 0.79 8.70 10.42
N TYR A 44 0.56 9.81 9.73
CA TYR A 44 1.32 10.14 8.51
C TYR A 44 2.80 10.39 8.81
N ALA A 45 3.12 11.07 9.90
CA ALA A 45 4.49 11.25 10.35
C ALA A 45 5.16 9.92 10.68
N ALA A 46 4.45 8.98 11.32
CA ALA A 46 4.94 7.65 11.60
C ALA A 46 5.21 6.86 10.31
N ILE A 47 4.26 6.86 9.37
CA ILE A 47 4.44 6.22 8.05
C ILE A 47 5.66 6.77 7.33
N ALA A 48 5.79 8.09 7.25
CA ALA A 48 6.95 8.74 6.64
C ALA A 48 8.26 8.40 7.36
N GLY A 49 8.24 8.33 8.70
CA GLY A 49 9.37 7.92 9.52
C GLY A 49 9.79 6.47 9.26
N LEU A 50 8.83 5.54 9.18
CA LEU A 50 9.08 4.13 8.85
C LEU A 50 9.66 3.98 7.44
N ALA A 51 9.09 4.68 6.46
CA ALA A 51 9.59 4.70 5.08
C ALA A 51 10.98 5.35 4.97
N TYR A 52 11.31 6.32 5.82
CA TYR A 52 12.61 6.98 5.78
C TYR A 52 13.70 6.17 6.47
N THR A 53 13.38 5.59 7.63
CA THR A 53 14.37 4.91 8.48
C THR A 53 14.57 3.44 8.12
N ASN A 54 13.64 2.84 7.38
CA ASN A 54 13.61 1.42 7.03
C ASN A 54 13.97 0.51 8.23
N PRO A 55 13.29 0.63 9.37
CA PRO A 55 13.71 -0.06 10.59
C PRO A 55 13.55 -1.59 10.47
N PHE A 56 12.77 -2.04 9.50
CA PHE A 56 12.54 -3.46 9.21
C PHE A 56 13.48 -4.03 8.15
N ASN A 57 14.38 -3.21 7.58
CA ASN A 57 15.28 -3.60 6.49
C ASN A 57 14.52 -4.28 5.32
N ALA A 58 13.38 -3.69 4.94
CA ALA A 58 12.63 -4.11 3.77
C ALA A 58 13.39 -3.73 2.50
N ASP A 59 13.23 -4.50 1.43
CA ASP A 59 13.78 -4.18 0.10
C ASP A 59 13.00 -3.06 -0.56
N GLN A 60 11.71 -2.96 -0.24
CA GLN A 60 10.82 -1.93 -0.78
C GLN A 60 9.76 -1.50 0.24
N PHE A 61 9.42 -0.22 0.21
CA PHE A 61 8.25 0.36 0.88
C PHE A 61 7.23 0.81 -0.17
N ASN A 62 5.94 0.56 0.04
CA ASN A 62 4.86 1.03 -0.83
C ASN A 62 3.78 1.74 -0.01
N LEU A 63 3.29 2.88 -0.52
CA LEU A 63 2.08 3.55 -0.04
C LEU A 63 1.07 3.58 -1.18
N SER A 64 -0.15 3.10 -0.93
CA SER A 64 -1.21 3.08 -1.92
C SER A 64 -2.54 3.62 -1.38
N ALA A 65 -3.31 4.22 -2.28
CA ALA A 65 -4.67 4.63 -2.07
C ALA A 65 -5.59 3.81 -2.99
N GLY A 66 -6.67 3.27 -2.43
CA GLY A 66 -7.61 2.41 -3.12
C GLY A 66 -9.05 2.89 -2.99
N ALA A 67 -9.86 2.60 -3.99
CA ALA A 67 -11.30 2.83 -3.96
C ALA A 67 -12.01 1.79 -4.85
N PHE A 68 -13.29 1.55 -4.57
CA PHE A 68 -14.16 0.82 -5.48
C PHE A 68 -15.60 1.31 -5.33
N ASP A 69 -16.17 1.82 -6.43
CA ASP A 69 -17.46 2.54 -6.41
C ASP A 69 -18.62 1.68 -5.89
N GLU A 70 -18.60 0.37 -6.14
CA GLU A 70 -19.67 -0.54 -5.67
C GLU A 70 -19.62 -0.83 -4.16
N HIS A 71 -18.59 -0.37 -3.46
CA HIS A 71 -18.38 -0.65 -2.05
C HIS A 71 -18.39 0.60 -1.18
N ASP A 72 -18.45 1.79 -1.79
CA ASP A 72 -18.40 3.08 -1.09
C ASP A 72 -17.25 3.18 -0.08
N ALA A 73 -16.12 2.49 -0.36
CA ALA A 73 -15.00 2.33 0.53
C ALA A 73 -13.71 2.93 -0.05
N LEU A 74 -12.99 3.69 0.78
CA LEU A 74 -11.64 4.16 0.53
C LEU A 74 -10.65 3.37 1.36
N GLN A 75 -9.48 3.11 0.79
CA GLN A 75 -8.39 2.41 1.44
C GLN A 75 -7.10 3.23 1.37
N LEU A 76 -6.35 3.24 2.47
CA LEU A 76 -4.93 3.61 2.48
C LEU A 76 -4.14 2.39 2.96
N GLU A 77 -3.16 1.95 2.19
CA GLU A 77 -2.35 0.77 2.52
C GLU A 77 -0.87 1.10 2.46
N ILE A 78 -0.13 0.60 3.45
CA ILE A 78 1.33 0.54 3.41
C ILE A 78 1.77 -0.91 3.28
N ASN A 79 2.82 -1.16 2.50
CA ASN A 79 3.47 -2.47 2.40
C ASN A 79 4.97 -2.35 2.61
N PHE A 80 5.51 -3.32 3.34
CA PHE A 80 6.93 -3.62 3.40
C PHE A 80 7.19 -4.92 2.65
N ARG A 81 7.99 -4.86 1.59
CA ARG A 81 8.30 -5.99 0.73
C ARG A 81 9.70 -6.54 1.02
N TYR A 82 9.80 -7.86 1.03
CA TYR A 82 11.04 -8.61 1.16
C TYR A 82 11.17 -9.58 -0.01
N ASN A 83 12.19 -9.39 -0.84
CA ASN A 83 12.52 -10.30 -1.93
C ASN A 83 13.11 -11.59 -1.33
N LEU A 84 12.53 -12.74 -1.68
CA LEU A 84 12.90 -14.03 -1.10
C LEU A 84 14.12 -14.68 -1.77
N GLY A 85 14.78 -13.97 -2.68
CA GLY A 85 15.98 -14.41 -3.37
C GLY A 85 16.20 -13.66 -4.67
N GLU A 86 17.22 -14.09 -5.41
CA GLU A 86 17.49 -13.57 -6.74
C GLU A 86 16.38 -13.99 -7.71
N GLY A 87 15.95 -13.06 -8.56
CA GLY A 87 14.97 -13.36 -9.58
C GLY A 87 15.54 -14.30 -10.65
N ARG A 88 14.70 -15.19 -11.16
CA ARG A 88 15.08 -16.17 -12.19
C ARG A 88 14.68 -15.69 -13.56
N ALA A 89 15.59 -15.76 -14.53
CA ALA A 89 15.25 -15.51 -15.93
C ALA A 89 14.21 -16.54 -16.40
N ILE A 90 13.11 -16.07 -16.98
CA ILE A 90 12.06 -16.93 -17.59
C ILE A 90 12.10 -16.82 -19.11
N PHE A 91 12.39 -15.63 -19.62
CA PHE A 91 12.64 -15.37 -21.04
C PHE A 91 13.93 -14.54 -21.18
N SER A 92 14.38 -14.28 -22.41
CA SER A 92 15.67 -13.63 -22.69
C SER A 92 15.86 -12.27 -21.99
N GLN A 93 14.77 -11.57 -21.68
CA GLN A 93 14.80 -10.26 -21.03
C GLN A 93 13.80 -10.14 -19.87
N SER A 94 13.26 -11.26 -19.38
CA SER A 94 12.24 -11.26 -18.31
C SER A 94 12.71 -12.04 -17.10
N GLN A 95 12.48 -11.48 -15.92
CA GLN A 95 12.91 -12.05 -14.65
C GLN A 95 11.70 -12.20 -13.72
N LEU A 96 11.62 -13.34 -13.04
CA LEU A 96 10.62 -13.62 -12.03
C LEU A 96 11.26 -13.61 -10.64
N THR A 97 10.83 -12.70 -9.78
CA THR A 97 11.36 -12.53 -8.42
C THR A 97 10.28 -12.85 -7.40
N PRO A 98 10.47 -13.87 -6.53
CA PRO A 98 9.54 -14.13 -5.44
C PRO A 98 9.72 -13.11 -4.32
N PHE A 99 8.62 -12.72 -3.67
CA PHE A 99 8.64 -11.79 -2.55
C PHE A 99 7.58 -12.15 -1.49
N VAL A 100 7.71 -11.55 -0.31
CA VAL A 100 6.68 -11.48 0.73
C VAL A 100 6.42 -10.03 1.08
N ASP A 101 5.14 -9.67 1.16
CA ASP A 101 4.67 -8.37 1.63
C ASP A 101 4.07 -8.50 3.03
N LEU A 102 4.46 -7.58 3.92
CA LEU A 102 3.74 -7.27 5.15
C LEU A 102 2.93 -6.00 4.92
N GLY A 103 1.61 -6.10 5.04
CA GLY A 103 0.67 -5.02 4.74
C GLY A 103 -0.08 -4.53 5.97
N TYR A 104 -0.30 -3.22 6.03
CA TYR A 104 -1.31 -2.63 6.89
C TYR A 104 -2.19 -1.70 6.05
N ALA A 105 -3.49 -1.94 6.06
CA ALA A 105 -4.47 -1.12 5.38
C ALA A 105 -5.44 -0.52 6.39
N SER A 106 -5.80 0.75 6.19
CA SER A 106 -6.94 1.39 6.84
C SER A 106 -8.03 1.61 5.81
N TRP A 107 -9.24 1.20 6.14
CA TRP A 107 -10.43 1.32 5.31
C TRP A 107 -11.37 2.35 5.95
N GLN A 108 -12.06 3.10 5.11
CA GLN A 108 -13.09 4.01 5.54
C GLN A 108 -14.22 3.98 4.52
N GLU A 109 -15.41 3.60 4.96
CA GLU A 109 -16.60 3.78 4.13
C GLU A 109 -17.05 5.24 4.19
N VAL A 110 -17.43 5.78 3.05
CA VAL A 110 -17.76 7.20 2.87
C VAL A 110 -19.24 7.42 3.23
N LEU A 111 -19.54 7.41 4.52
CA LEU A 111 -20.85 7.83 5.03
C LEU A 111 -20.93 9.36 5.05
N ASN A 112 -21.59 9.99 4.06
CA ASN A 112 -21.90 11.43 4.05
C ASN A 112 -20.72 12.36 4.41
N GLY A 113 -19.48 11.96 4.09
CA GLY A 113 -18.25 12.62 4.51
C GLY A 113 -17.21 11.66 5.11
N ILE A 114 -16.12 12.22 5.62
CA ILE A 114 -15.05 11.45 6.27
C ILE A 114 -15.43 11.24 7.75
N ASP A 115 -16.34 10.30 8.03
CA ASP A 115 -16.79 9.95 9.38
C ASP A 115 -15.78 9.02 10.11
N MET A 116 -15.64 9.19 11.43
CA MET A 116 -14.76 8.41 12.29
C MET A 116 -15.34 7.07 12.78
N VAL A 117 -16.64 6.83 12.59
CA VAL A 117 -17.34 5.70 13.24
C VAL A 117 -17.33 4.39 12.45
N ASN A 118 -17.10 4.43 11.13
CA ASN A 118 -17.08 3.23 10.28
C ASN A 118 -15.71 3.04 9.58
N ARG A 119 -14.73 2.52 10.36
CA ARG A 119 -13.34 2.35 9.92
C ARG A 119 -12.86 0.93 10.09
N GLY A 120 -12.17 0.45 9.07
CA GLY A 120 -11.51 -0.84 9.03
C GLY A 120 -10.01 -0.73 9.15
N ASN A 121 -9.41 -1.79 9.66
CA ASN A 121 -7.99 -2.03 9.59
C ASN A 121 -7.78 -3.47 9.15
N ALA A 122 -6.84 -3.68 8.25
CA ALA A 122 -6.38 -4.99 7.86
C ALA A 122 -4.88 -5.09 8.10
N PHE A 123 -4.44 -6.15 8.76
CA PHE A 123 -3.04 -6.55 8.73
C PHE A 123 -2.90 -7.79 7.86
N THR A 124 -2.00 -7.77 6.88
CA THR A 124 -1.85 -8.85 5.90
C THR A 124 -0.42 -9.34 5.80
N VAL A 125 -0.28 -10.62 5.49
CA VAL A 125 0.96 -11.25 5.05
C VAL A 125 0.65 -11.94 3.73
N ALA A 126 1.34 -11.55 2.66
CA ALA A 126 1.09 -12.09 1.33
C ALA A 126 2.40 -12.52 0.66
N ALA A 127 2.41 -13.72 0.11
CA ALA A 127 3.48 -14.16 -0.78
C ALA A 127 3.13 -13.78 -2.21
N GLY A 128 4.13 -13.43 -3.00
CA GLY A 128 3.92 -13.03 -4.38
C GLY A 128 5.11 -13.25 -5.29
N VAL A 129 4.88 -12.94 -6.55
CA VAL A 129 5.88 -12.97 -7.61
C VAL A 129 5.80 -11.70 -8.44
N ARG A 130 6.96 -11.14 -8.74
CA ARG A 130 7.13 -10.02 -9.67
C ARG A 130 7.71 -10.56 -10.96
N LEU A 131 6.99 -10.38 -12.06
CA LEU A 131 7.52 -10.56 -13.40
C LEU A 131 7.99 -9.20 -13.93
N ALA A 132 9.30 -8.99 -13.98
CA ALA A 132 9.93 -7.84 -14.62
C ALA A 132 10.22 -8.15 -16.09
N PHE A 133 10.04 -7.16 -16.97
CA PHE A 133 10.24 -7.28 -18.41
C PHE A 133 10.77 -5.95 -19.00
N PRO A 134 11.29 -5.93 -20.25
CA PRO A 134 11.63 -4.67 -20.90
C PRO A 134 10.42 -3.77 -20.97
N THR A 135 10.63 -2.47 -20.75
CA THR A 135 9.56 -1.48 -20.68
C THR A 135 8.55 -1.65 -21.83
N PHE A 136 7.33 -2.03 -21.47
CA PHE A 136 6.19 -2.19 -22.35
C PHE A 136 5.36 -0.91 -22.35
N ALA A 137 4.85 -0.53 -23.53
CA ALA A 137 4.07 0.69 -23.72
C ALA A 137 4.73 1.96 -23.12
N TYR A 138 6.07 2.00 -23.09
CA TYR A 138 6.90 3.08 -22.55
C TYR A 138 6.80 3.35 -21.04
N ILE A 139 5.92 2.67 -20.31
CA ILE A 139 5.67 2.98 -18.90
C ILE A 139 5.57 1.75 -17.99
N ILE A 140 5.31 0.56 -18.52
CA ILE A 140 5.08 -0.65 -17.72
C ILE A 140 6.35 -1.50 -17.74
N ASP A 141 6.94 -1.73 -16.57
CA ASP A 141 8.18 -2.50 -16.43
C ASP A 141 7.97 -3.84 -15.71
N PHE A 142 6.86 -3.99 -14.99
CA PHE A 142 6.58 -5.22 -14.25
C PHE A 142 5.09 -5.49 -14.08
N ALA A 143 4.81 -6.75 -13.76
CA ALA A 143 3.54 -7.21 -13.22
C ALA A 143 3.78 -7.99 -11.92
N ASP A 144 2.94 -7.75 -10.91
CA ASP A 144 2.96 -8.48 -9.64
C ASP A 144 1.68 -9.30 -9.50
N ALA A 145 1.81 -10.50 -8.93
CA ALA A 145 0.69 -11.28 -8.41
C ALA A 145 1.01 -11.70 -6.97
N ARG A 146 0.07 -11.50 -6.05
CA ARG A 146 0.22 -11.93 -4.64
C ARG A 146 -1.07 -12.54 -4.09
N ILE A 147 -0.87 -13.48 -3.18
CA ILE A 147 -1.93 -14.12 -2.38
C ILE A 147 -1.47 -14.20 -0.93
N GLY A 148 -2.39 -13.97 -0.02
CA GLY A 148 -2.08 -13.89 1.39
C GLY A 148 -3.27 -14.10 2.29
N VAL A 149 -3.00 -13.90 3.57
CA VAL A 149 -3.99 -13.93 4.64
C VAL A 149 -3.85 -12.67 5.48
N GLY A 150 -4.90 -12.34 6.19
CA GLY A 150 -4.93 -11.19 7.06
C GLY A 150 -6.00 -11.26 8.13
N ILE A 151 -5.91 -10.28 9.02
CA ILE A 151 -6.87 -10.06 10.10
C ILE A 151 -7.51 -8.69 9.88
N LEU A 152 -8.83 -8.67 9.82
CA LEU A 152 -9.71 -7.51 9.66
C LEU A 152 -10.26 -7.08 11.01
N ALA A 153 -10.34 -5.76 11.23
CA ALA A 153 -10.98 -5.16 12.38
C ALA A 153 -11.68 -3.84 12.00
N PRO A 154 -13.02 -3.74 12.09
CA PRO A 154 -13.98 -4.81 12.39
C PRO A 154 -14.12 -5.84 11.25
N SER A 155 -14.88 -6.91 11.50
CA SER A 155 -15.22 -7.94 10.50
C SER A 155 -16.49 -7.61 9.68
N TYR A 156 -17.06 -6.43 9.87
CA TYR A 156 -18.19 -5.94 9.08
C TYR A 156 -18.13 -4.43 8.93
N PHE A 157 -18.69 -3.93 7.84
CA PHE A 157 -18.82 -2.51 7.52
C PHE A 157 -20.25 -2.20 7.10
N GLU A 158 -20.70 -0.96 7.27
CA GLU A 158 -22.06 -0.52 6.91
C GLU A 158 -22.04 0.72 6.02
N ASN A 159 -22.47 0.59 4.76
CA ASN A 159 -22.40 1.68 3.79
C ASN A 159 -23.41 2.81 4.09
N ASP A 160 -23.40 3.84 3.24
CA ASP A 160 -24.27 5.01 3.37
C ASP A 160 -25.77 4.72 3.29
N LYS A 161 -26.14 3.57 2.73
CA LYS A 161 -27.52 3.05 2.64
C LYS A 161 -27.89 2.14 3.81
N GLY A 162 -26.98 1.94 4.77
CA GLY A 162 -27.17 1.01 5.90
C GLY A 162 -27.05 -0.46 5.50
N GLU A 163 -26.47 -0.75 4.33
CA GLU A 163 -26.19 -2.12 3.90
C GLU A 163 -24.93 -2.62 4.60
N ARG A 164 -25.09 -3.72 5.33
CA ARG A 164 -23.99 -4.36 6.06
C ARG A 164 -23.21 -5.29 5.15
N ARG A 165 -21.93 -4.98 4.94
CA ARG A 165 -20.93 -5.83 4.31
C ARG A 165 -20.21 -6.66 5.38
N ASP A 166 -20.68 -7.89 5.57
CA ASP A 166 -20.19 -8.79 6.62
C ASP A 166 -19.21 -9.84 6.06
N PHE A 167 -17.99 -9.88 6.64
CA PHE A 167 -16.97 -10.88 6.34
C PHE A 167 -17.12 -12.16 7.16
N GLY A 168 -18.12 -12.24 8.03
CA GLY A 168 -18.41 -13.38 8.91
C GLY A 168 -17.44 -13.55 10.08
N GLY A 169 -16.20 -13.09 9.93
CA GLY A 169 -15.18 -13.12 10.97
C GLY A 169 -13.97 -12.28 10.60
N PRO A 170 -13.01 -12.14 11.54
CA PRO A 170 -11.86 -11.27 11.35
C PRO A 170 -10.80 -11.88 10.41
N PHE A 171 -10.83 -13.18 10.15
CA PHE A 171 -9.85 -13.82 9.24
C PHE A 171 -10.26 -13.63 7.78
N SER A 172 -9.32 -13.24 6.93
CA SER A 172 -9.55 -13.01 5.50
C SER A 172 -8.36 -13.44 4.66
N PHE A 173 -8.62 -13.96 3.46
CA PHE A 173 -7.67 -14.05 2.37
C PHE A 173 -7.59 -12.73 1.62
N THR A 174 -6.41 -12.45 1.06
CA THR A 174 -6.21 -11.33 0.14
C THR A 174 -5.53 -11.82 -1.12
N GLU A 175 -6.05 -11.40 -2.27
CA GLU A 175 -5.46 -11.62 -3.58
C GLU A 175 -5.25 -10.27 -4.25
N GLU A 176 -4.17 -10.13 -5.00
CA GLU A 176 -3.92 -8.91 -5.74
C GLU A 176 -3.12 -9.16 -7.01
N LEU A 177 -3.54 -8.48 -8.07
CA LEU A 177 -2.80 -8.35 -9.32
C LEU A 177 -2.44 -6.89 -9.52
N ALA A 178 -1.23 -6.63 -10.00
CA ALA A 178 -0.80 -5.28 -10.28
C ALA A 178 0.12 -5.18 -11.48
N VAL A 179 0.16 -4.00 -12.07
CA VAL A 179 1.16 -3.58 -13.04
C VAL A 179 1.82 -2.31 -12.54
N GLY A 180 3.05 -2.07 -12.96
CA GLY A 180 3.75 -0.85 -12.58
C GLY A 180 4.99 -0.59 -13.41
N GLY A 181 5.64 0.50 -13.07
CA GLY A 181 6.87 0.91 -13.73
C GLY A 181 7.70 1.85 -12.87
N TYR A 182 8.91 2.13 -13.33
CA TYR A 182 9.89 2.91 -12.60
C TYR A 182 10.00 4.33 -13.15
N PHE A 183 10.20 5.31 -12.27
CA PHE A 183 10.37 6.71 -12.66
C PHE A 183 11.78 7.04 -13.17
N SER A 184 12.74 6.12 -13.02
CA SER A 184 14.13 6.33 -13.45
C SER A 184 14.85 5.02 -13.68
N GLU A 185 15.95 5.06 -14.42
CA GLU A 185 16.84 3.90 -14.66
C GLU A 185 17.42 3.30 -13.36
N LYS A 186 17.51 4.10 -12.29
CA LYS A 186 17.95 3.64 -10.97
C LYS A 186 16.89 2.81 -10.25
N GLN A 187 15.67 2.77 -10.77
CA GLN A 187 14.54 2.03 -10.22
C GLN A 187 14.22 2.34 -8.75
N ALA A 188 14.71 3.46 -8.21
CA ALA A 188 14.52 3.83 -6.81
C ALA A 188 13.05 4.15 -6.46
N TRP A 189 12.28 4.62 -7.44
CA TRP A 189 10.86 4.93 -7.28
C TRP A 189 10.04 4.19 -8.33
N GLU A 190 8.91 3.64 -7.90
CA GLU A 190 7.96 2.96 -8.78
C GLU A 190 6.53 3.46 -8.57
N TRP A 191 5.74 3.46 -9.64
CA TRP A 191 4.29 3.58 -9.57
C TRP A 191 3.66 2.20 -9.75
N ARG A 192 2.46 2.02 -9.20
CA ARG A 192 1.74 0.75 -9.27
C ARG A 192 0.24 0.97 -9.40
N LEU A 193 -0.39 0.24 -10.30
CA LEU A 193 -1.85 0.11 -10.40
C LEU A 193 -2.21 -1.33 -10.04
N ALA A 194 -3.10 -1.51 -9.08
CA ALA A 194 -3.45 -2.83 -8.57
C ALA A 194 -4.96 -3.03 -8.45
N VAL A 195 -5.40 -4.27 -8.57
CA VAL A 195 -6.74 -4.73 -8.17
C VAL A 195 -6.55 -5.73 -7.05
N GLN A 196 -7.17 -5.47 -5.91
CA GLN A 196 -7.09 -6.30 -4.73
C GLN A 196 -8.48 -6.78 -4.32
N HIS A 197 -8.57 -8.03 -3.91
CA HIS A 197 -9.75 -8.64 -3.33
C HIS A 197 -9.46 -9.09 -1.90
N TYR A 198 -10.41 -8.90 -1.00
CA TYR A 198 -10.47 -9.51 0.32
C TYR A 198 -11.71 -10.38 0.42
N SER A 199 -11.57 -11.59 0.95
CA SER A 199 -12.71 -12.47 1.26
C SER A 199 -12.32 -13.48 2.33
N ASN A 200 -13.23 -14.37 2.73
CA ASN A 200 -12.91 -15.46 3.65
C ASN A 200 -12.93 -16.85 2.99
N HIS A 201 -13.04 -16.92 1.65
CA HIS A 201 -13.19 -18.16 0.86
C HIS A 201 -14.27 -19.12 1.40
N ASN A 202 -15.37 -18.56 1.91
CA ASN A 202 -16.49 -19.30 2.51
C ASN A 202 -16.12 -20.15 3.73
N ILE A 203 -15.06 -19.77 4.46
CA ILE A 203 -14.80 -20.33 5.80
C ILE A 203 -15.92 -19.92 6.78
N TYR A 204 -16.51 -18.74 6.58
CA TYR A 204 -17.70 -18.29 7.30
C TYR A 204 -18.91 -18.25 6.37
N THR A 205 -20.11 -18.31 6.97
CA THR A 205 -21.39 -18.27 6.24
C THR A 205 -21.63 -16.95 5.52
N GLN A 206 -21.15 -15.84 6.09
CA GLN A 206 -21.17 -14.51 5.49
C GLN A 206 -19.83 -14.29 4.80
N ASN A 207 -19.82 -13.83 3.56
CA ASN A 207 -18.60 -13.54 2.80
C ASN A 207 -18.88 -12.48 1.74
N ALA A 208 -19.23 -11.27 2.19
CA ALA A 208 -19.54 -10.20 1.25
C ALA A 208 -18.31 -9.78 0.42
N GLY A 209 -17.10 -10.02 0.95
CA GLY A 209 -15.83 -9.64 0.34
C GLY A 209 -15.65 -8.13 0.21
N MET A 210 -14.52 -7.70 -0.34
CA MET A 210 -14.24 -6.30 -0.67
C MET A 210 -13.16 -6.18 -1.72
N ASP A 211 -13.46 -5.46 -2.79
CA ASP A 211 -12.55 -5.14 -3.87
C ASP A 211 -12.00 -3.71 -3.76
N PHE A 212 -10.77 -3.50 -4.23
CA PHE A 212 -10.14 -2.19 -4.36
C PHE A 212 -9.36 -2.07 -5.66
N ILE A 213 -9.58 -0.98 -6.39
CA ILE A 213 -8.64 -0.50 -7.42
C ILE A 213 -7.70 0.49 -6.75
N LYS A 214 -6.40 0.25 -6.84
CA LYS A 214 -5.38 0.99 -6.09
C LYS A 214 -4.35 1.66 -6.98
N LEU A 215 -3.96 2.86 -6.59
CA LEU A 215 -2.79 3.56 -7.10
C LEU A 215 -1.75 3.64 -5.99
N GLY A 216 -0.53 3.21 -6.28
CA GLY A 216 0.58 3.15 -5.32
C GLY A 216 1.84 3.84 -5.80
N LEU A 217 2.62 4.32 -4.83
CA LEU A 217 3.97 4.83 -4.99
C LEU A 217 4.90 4.01 -4.09
N GLY A 218 5.91 3.40 -4.71
CA GLY A 218 6.92 2.59 -4.02
C GLY A 218 8.30 3.25 -4.04
N TYR A 219 9.07 2.97 -2.99
CA TYR A 219 10.49 3.26 -2.90
C TYR A 219 11.27 1.96 -2.70
N ASN A 220 12.28 1.75 -3.55
CA ASN A 220 13.20 0.62 -3.52
C ASN A 220 14.50 1.08 -2.85
N TYR A 221 14.90 0.41 -1.77
CA TYR A 221 16.02 0.83 -0.92
C TYR A 221 17.40 0.54 -1.51
#